data_AF-A0A8J7ADZ8-F1
#
_entry.id   AF-A0A8J7ADZ8-F1
#
_cell.length_a   1.000
_cell.length_b   1.000
_cell.length_c   1.000
_cell.angle_alpha   90.00
_cell.angle_beta   90.00
_cell.angle_gamma   90.00
#
_symmetry.space_group_name_H-M   'P 1'
#
loop_
_entity.id
_entity.type
_entity.pdbx_description
1 polymer ?
#
loop_
_entity_poly.entity_id
_entity_poly.type
_entity_poly.pdbx_seq_one_letter_code
_entity_poly.pdbx_strand_id
1 'polypeptide(L)'
;NGVDEDLRSQLGGKRLREILRLIRMAERDYELEFYTINQILADTSILKTTAHLHACNVNKYGHALNFYSYSILKHISESPLGENLLICIRKDKETQQSIQTSISFIDPSRSQMYQLVQGIDQENIRKGHNLYLVDTYHLYKFAENLGIREINLGRGGQHEKLKIGANRFSLLNNWVANVKLDINEEVSLLIKRSMEVLGLKEHETTIIGKYPMG
;
A
#
# COMPACT_ATOMS: atom_id res chain seq x y z
N ASN A 1 -1.43 16.99 17.40
CA ASN A 1 -0.52 16.04 16.74
C ASN A 1 -1.33 15.18 15.80
N GLY A 2 -1.53 15.66 14.58
CA GLY A 2 -2.29 14.94 13.55
C GLY A 2 -1.60 14.92 12.20
N VAL A 3 -2.19 14.22 11.23
CA VAL A 3 -1.62 13.96 9.89
C VAL A 3 -1.06 15.23 9.24
N ASP A 4 -1.79 16.35 9.31
CA ASP A 4 -1.34 17.61 8.71
C ASP A 4 -0.09 18.19 9.39
N GLU A 5 0.06 18.02 10.71
CA GLU A 5 1.23 18.46 11.46
C GLU A 5 2.44 17.57 11.18
N ASP A 6 2.22 16.25 11.09
CA ASP A 6 3.26 15.28 10.73
C ASP A 6 3.75 15.52 9.30
N LEU A 7 2.84 15.70 8.34
CA LEU A 7 3.20 16.07 6.98
C LEU A 7 3.88 17.44 6.90
N ARG A 8 3.47 18.40 7.73
CA ARG A 8 4.13 19.71 7.79
C ARG A 8 5.57 19.58 8.28
N SER A 9 5.81 18.79 9.31
CA SER A 9 7.16 18.60 9.88
C SER A 9 8.08 17.87 8.90
N GLN A 10 7.56 16.90 8.15
CA GLN A 10 8.35 16.09 7.22
C GLN A 10 8.56 16.74 5.84
N LEU A 11 7.51 17.38 5.29
CA LEU A 11 7.52 17.89 3.91
C LEU A 11 7.67 19.42 3.83
N GLY A 12 7.49 20.11 4.95
CA GLY A 12 7.43 21.57 5.02
C GLY A 12 6.07 22.15 4.60
N GLY A 13 5.80 23.36 5.09
CA GLY A 13 4.49 24.01 4.91
C GLY A 13 4.11 24.30 3.45
N LYS A 14 5.09 24.56 2.56
CA LYS A 14 4.81 24.80 1.13
C LYS A 14 4.21 23.56 0.46
N ARG A 15 4.82 22.39 0.69
CA ARG A 15 4.37 21.12 0.10
C ARG A 15 3.03 20.69 0.65
N LEU A 16 2.82 20.83 1.97
CA LEU A 16 1.52 20.54 2.58
C LEU A 16 0.40 21.39 1.96
N ARG A 17 0.62 22.71 1.77
CA ARG A 17 -0.39 23.56 1.12
C ARG A 17 -0.73 23.12 -0.30
N GLU A 18 0.26 22.65 -1.05
CA GLU A 18 0.05 22.10 -2.39
C GLU A 18 -0.79 20.81 -2.35
N ILE A 19 -0.46 19.89 -1.46
CA ILE A 19 -1.22 18.65 -1.23
C ILE A 19 -2.68 18.98 -0.91
N LEU A 20 -2.91 19.83 0.10
CA LEU A 20 -4.25 20.26 0.51
C LEU A 20 -5.02 20.98 -0.60
N ARG A 21 -4.34 21.71 -1.49
CA ARG A 21 -4.98 22.30 -2.68
C ARG A 21 -5.47 21.24 -3.66
N LEU A 22 -4.66 20.21 -3.91
CA LEU A 22 -5.03 19.10 -4.81
C LEU A 22 -6.19 18.27 -4.23
N ILE A 23 -6.20 18.06 -2.90
CA ILE A 23 -7.30 17.39 -2.20
C ILE A 23 -8.60 18.17 -2.35
N ARG A 24 -8.62 19.47 -2.00
CA ARG A 24 -9.83 20.30 -2.14
C ARG A 24 -10.37 20.33 -3.58
N MET A 25 -9.47 20.35 -4.55
CA MET A 25 -9.86 20.30 -5.96
C MET A 25 -10.52 18.97 -6.31
N ALA A 26 -9.94 17.84 -5.85
CA ALA A 26 -10.53 16.53 -6.06
C ALA A 26 -11.85 16.34 -5.30
N GLU A 27 -11.96 16.80 -4.05
CA GLU A 27 -13.19 16.71 -3.25
C GLU A 27 -14.34 17.53 -3.83
N ARG A 28 -14.05 18.57 -4.62
CA ARG A 28 -15.09 19.30 -5.35
C ARG A 28 -15.75 18.42 -6.40
N ASP A 29 -14.94 17.65 -7.14
CA ASP A 29 -15.38 16.94 -8.35
C ASP A 29 -15.67 15.45 -8.10
N TYR A 30 -15.13 14.88 -7.02
CA TYR A 30 -15.22 13.47 -6.68
C TYR A 30 -15.72 13.25 -5.25
N GLU A 31 -16.41 12.15 -5.03
CA GLU A 31 -16.76 11.62 -3.72
C GLU A 31 -15.96 10.35 -3.42
N LEU A 32 -15.66 10.10 -2.14
CA LEU A 32 -14.94 8.93 -1.68
C LEU A 32 -15.77 8.17 -0.67
N GLU A 33 -15.89 6.87 -0.87
CA GLU A 33 -16.57 5.96 0.03
C GLU A 33 -15.59 4.89 0.52
N PHE A 34 -15.69 4.55 1.80
CA PHE A 34 -14.93 3.48 2.45
C PHE A 34 -15.87 2.31 2.75
N TYR A 35 -15.43 1.11 2.41
CA TYR A 35 -16.18 -0.12 2.54
C TYR A 35 -15.43 -1.11 3.42
N THR A 36 -16.05 -1.43 4.54
CA THR A 36 -15.68 -2.52 5.44
C THR A 36 -16.22 -3.85 4.94
N ILE A 37 -15.74 -4.96 5.52
CA ILE A 37 -16.19 -6.29 5.13
C ILE A 37 -17.71 -6.47 5.19
N ASN A 38 -18.38 -5.94 6.20
CA ASN A 38 -19.83 -6.08 6.36
C ASN A 38 -20.59 -5.42 5.21
N GLN A 39 -20.09 -4.28 4.72
CA GLN A 39 -20.67 -3.59 3.56
C GLN A 39 -20.36 -4.33 2.26
N ILE A 40 -19.14 -4.85 2.13
CA ILE A 40 -18.70 -5.65 0.97
C ILE A 40 -19.54 -6.92 0.81
N LEU A 41 -19.82 -7.63 1.91
CA LEU A 41 -20.63 -8.84 1.88
C LEU A 41 -22.12 -8.55 1.64
N ALA A 42 -22.60 -7.37 2.07
CA ALA A 42 -23.97 -6.92 1.80
C ALA A 42 -24.16 -6.48 0.33
N ASP A 43 -23.12 -5.93 -0.31
CA ASP A 43 -23.17 -5.50 -1.70
C ASP A 43 -21.95 -5.98 -2.50
N THR A 44 -22.10 -7.12 -3.17
CA THR A 44 -21.04 -7.70 -4.01
C THR A 44 -20.69 -6.85 -5.24
N SER A 45 -21.48 -5.81 -5.58
CA SER A 45 -21.15 -4.88 -6.66
C SER A 45 -19.87 -4.11 -6.37
N ILE A 46 -19.54 -3.87 -5.10
CA ILE A 46 -18.29 -3.23 -4.65
C ILE A 46 -17.09 -4.01 -5.18
N LEU A 47 -17.08 -5.34 -5.01
CA LEU A 47 -15.99 -6.19 -5.49
C LEU A 47 -15.86 -6.18 -7.01
N LYS A 48 -16.99 -6.14 -7.74
CA LYS A 48 -16.99 -6.08 -9.21
C LYS A 48 -16.39 -4.76 -9.70
N THR A 49 -16.80 -3.65 -9.09
CA THR A 49 -16.27 -2.31 -9.39
C THR A 49 -14.78 -2.24 -9.10
N THR A 50 -14.35 -2.72 -7.93
CA THR A 50 -12.92 -2.76 -7.57
C THR A 50 -12.11 -3.61 -8.53
N ALA A 51 -12.58 -4.81 -8.88
CA ALA A 51 -11.91 -5.67 -9.84
C ALA A 51 -11.80 -5.04 -11.24
N HIS A 52 -12.86 -4.36 -11.69
CA HIS A 52 -12.87 -3.64 -12.97
C HIS A 52 -11.85 -2.50 -12.99
N LEU A 53 -11.87 -1.62 -11.99
CA LEU A 53 -10.92 -0.50 -11.90
C LEU A 53 -9.48 -0.96 -11.77
N HIS A 54 -9.23 -2.06 -11.06
CA HIS A 54 -7.91 -2.67 -11.00
C HIS A 54 -7.49 -3.26 -12.34
N ALA A 55 -8.41 -3.88 -13.09
CA ALA A 55 -8.14 -4.38 -14.43
C ALA A 55 -7.76 -3.26 -15.41
N CYS A 56 -8.39 -2.08 -15.34
CA CYS A 56 -7.97 -0.91 -16.14
C CYS A 56 -6.51 -0.55 -15.87
N ASN A 57 -6.08 -0.62 -14.61
CA ASN A 57 -4.71 -0.35 -14.22
C ASN A 57 -3.72 -1.42 -14.74
N VAL A 58 -4.09 -2.71 -14.62
CA VAL A 58 -3.31 -3.85 -15.17
C VAL A 58 -3.10 -3.70 -16.67
N ASN A 59 -4.17 -3.35 -17.42
CA ASN A 59 -4.11 -3.16 -18.86
C ASN A 59 -3.17 -2.01 -19.25
N LYS A 60 -3.23 -0.87 -18.53
CA LYS A 60 -2.36 0.28 -18.79
C LYS A 60 -0.88 -0.04 -18.62
N TYR A 61 -0.51 -0.79 -17.58
CA TYR A 61 0.89 -1.10 -17.27
C TYR A 61 1.37 -2.41 -17.91
N GLY A 62 0.52 -3.10 -18.67
CA GLY A 62 0.86 -4.34 -19.37
C GLY A 62 1.25 -5.48 -18.41
N HIS A 63 0.69 -5.51 -17.21
CA HIS A 63 0.98 -6.59 -16.26
C HIS A 63 0.37 -7.91 -16.74
N ALA A 64 1.16 -8.98 -16.69
CA ALA A 64 0.74 -10.31 -17.17
C ALA A 64 -0.36 -10.93 -16.29
N LEU A 65 -0.50 -10.49 -15.03
CA LEU A 65 -1.42 -11.07 -14.05
C LEU A 65 -2.21 -9.97 -13.35
N ASN A 66 -3.50 -10.23 -13.13
CA ASN A 66 -4.37 -9.43 -12.27
C ASN A 66 -4.57 -10.14 -10.92
N PHE A 67 -3.77 -9.76 -9.92
CA PHE A 67 -3.82 -10.34 -8.57
C PHE A 67 -5.04 -9.91 -7.75
N TYR A 68 -5.87 -9.00 -8.26
CA TYR A 68 -7.07 -8.50 -7.58
C TYR A 68 -8.29 -8.61 -8.50
N SER A 69 -8.42 -9.75 -9.17
CA SER A 69 -9.63 -10.11 -9.91
C SER A 69 -10.82 -10.31 -8.96
N TYR A 70 -12.04 -10.28 -9.50
CA TYR A 70 -13.26 -10.48 -8.70
C TYR A 70 -13.23 -11.80 -7.91
N SER A 71 -12.78 -12.90 -8.53
CA SER A 71 -12.72 -14.20 -7.86
C SER A 71 -11.74 -14.20 -6.70
N ILE A 72 -10.59 -13.55 -6.85
CA ILE A 72 -9.59 -13.42 -5.77
C ILE A 72 -10.13 -12.54 -4.65
N LEU A 73 -10.70 -11.38 -4.98
CA LEU A 73 -11.27 -10.47 -3.99
C LEU A 73 -12.42 -11.10 -3.22
N LYS A 74 -13.30 -11.84 -3.91
CA LYS A 74 -14.37 -12.60 -3.28
C LYS A 74 -13.81 -13.62 -2.30
N HIS A 75 -12.81 -14.40 -2.73
CA HIS A 75 -12.18 -15.39 -1.88
C HIS A 75 -11.52 -14.76 -0.64
N ILE A 76 -10.84 -13.62 -0.78
CA ILE A 76 -10.27 -12.87 0.34
C ILE A 76 -11.38 -12.41 1.29
N SER A 77 -12.47 -11.82 0.76
CA SER A 77 -13.58 -11.29 1.57
C SER A 77 -14.30 -12.37 2.37
N GLU A 78 -14.36 -13.60 1.87
CA GLU A 78 -14.99 -14.74 2.53
C GLU A 78 -14.04 -15.50 3.48
N SER A 79 -12.77 -15.08 3.55
CA SER A 79 -11.75 -15.68 4.41
C SER A 79 -11.61 -14.93 5.75
N PRO A 80 -10.88 -15.49 6.75
CA PRO A 80 -10.54 -14.76 7.97
C PRO A 80 -9.75 -13.46 7.74
N LEU A 81 -9.07 -13.31 6.59
CA LEU A 81 -8.41 -12.06 6.23
C LEU A 81 -9.41 -10.96 5.83
N GLY A 82 -10.63 -11.34 5.45
CA GLY A 82 -11.68 -10.43 5.02
C GLY A 82 -12.03 -9.38 6.08
N GLU A 83 -11.96 -9.73 7.36
CA GLU A 83 -12.22 -8.79 8.48
C GLU A 83 -11.30 -7.57 8.47
N ASN A 84 -10.09 -7.73 7.93
CA ASN A 84 -9.09 -6.68 7.84
C ASN A 84 -9.17 -5.90 6.53
N LEU A 85 -10.02 -6.31 5.59
CA LEU A 85 -10.11 -5.74 4.25
C LEU A 85 -10.83 -4.39 4.29
N LEU A 86 -10.18 -3.38 3.72
CA LEU A 86 -10.75 -2.07 3.44
C LEU A 86 -10.69 -1.81 1.94
N ILE A 87 -11.85 -1.52 1.35
CA ILE A 87 -11.95 -1.05 -0.04
C ILE A 87 -12.38 0.41 -0.03
N CYS A 88 -11.68 1.25 -0.78
CA CYS A 88 -12.14 2.60 -1.06
C CYS A 88 -12.59 2.66 -2.51
N ILE A 89 -13.69 3.36 -2.80
CA ILE A 89 -14.12 3.68 -4.16
C ILE A 89 -14.37 5.18 -4.25
N ARG A 90 -13.81 5.77 -5.31
CA ARG A 90 -14.00 7.16 -5.66
C ARG A 90 -14.89 7.26 -6.90
N LYS A 91 -15.93 8.06 -6.81
CA LYS A 91 -16.87 8.33 -7.91
C LYS A 91 -16.79 9.78 -8.35
N ASP A 92 -16.96 10.01 -9.65
CA ASP A 92 -17.19 11.36 -10.18
C ASP A 92 -18.60 11.82 -9.77
N LYS A 93 -18.71 13.00 -9.16
CA LYS A 93 -19.99 13.48 -8.62
C LYS A 93 -21.03 13.78 -9.70
N GLU A 94 -20.57 14.19 -10.89
CA GLU A 94 -21.45 14.57 -11.98
C GLU A 94 -21.99 13.35 -12.72
N THR A 95 -21.11 12.39 -13.04
CA THR A 95 -21.49 11.20 -13.82
C THR A 95 -21.86 10.00 -12.97
N GLN A 96 -21.55 10.04 -11.67
CA GLN A 96 -21.67 8.92 -10.71
C GLN A 96 -20.82 7.69 -11.09
N GLN A 97 -19.94 7.82 -12.09
CA GLN A 97 -19.05 6.76 -12.51
C GLN A 97 -17.95 6.54 -11.48
N SER A 98 -17.63 5.28 -11.18
CA SER A 98 -16.48 4.93 -10.34
C SER A 98 -15.19 5.10 -11.14
N ILE A 99 -14.23 5.88 -10.61
CA ILE A 99 -13.01 6.29 -11.31
C ILE A 99 -11.74 5.72 -10.66
N GLN A 100 -11.75 5.53 -9.35
CA GLN A 100 -10.61 4.98 -8.62
C GLN A 100 -11.08 4.04 -7.52
N THR A 101 -10.28 3.02 -7.26
CA THR A 101 -10.38 2.17 -6.08
C THR A 101 -9.01 2.02 -5.43
N SER A 102 -9.01 1.78 -4.12
CA SER A 102 -7.82 1.33 -3.40
C SER A 102 -8.19 0.17 -2.48
N ILE A 103 -7.27 -0.78 -2.35
CA ILE A 103 -7.43 -1.95 -1.49
C ILE A 103 -6.36 -1.86 -0.41
N SER A 104 -6.78 -1.96 0.84
CA SER A 104 -5.91 -1.94 2.00
C SER A 104 -6.24 -3.07 2.97
N PHE A 105 -5.25 -3.51 3.74
CA PHE A 105 -5.46 -4.32 4.94
C PHE A 105 -5.19 -3.50 6.19
N ILE A 106 -6.06 -3.63 7.19
CA ILE A 106 -5.87 -3.05 8.52
C ILE A 106 -5.41 -4.16 9.45
N ASP A 107 -4.34 -3.92 10.21
CA ASP A 107 -3.93 -4.79 11.31
C ASP A 107 -4.11 -4.02 12.62
N PRO A 108 -5.27 -4.18 13.31
CA PRO A 108 -5.53 -3.50 14.56
C PRO A 108 -4.53 -3.89 15.66
N SER A 109 -4.07 -5.15 15.65
CA SER A 109 -3.18 -5.69 16.68
C SER A 109 -1.81 -5.01 16.70
N ARG A 110 -1.37 -4.54 15.53
CA ARG A 110 -0.12 -3.79 15.37
C ARG A 110 -0.32 -2.28 15.20
N SER A 111 -1.58 -1.82 15.15
CA SER A 111 -1.92 -0.45 14.77
C SER A 111 -1.31 -0.06 13.41
N GLN A 112 -1.39 -0.97 12.44
CA GLN A 112 -0.81 -0.81 11.10
C GLN A 112 -1.89 -0.86 10.02
N MET A 113 -1.61 -0.22 8.90
CA MET A 113 -2.37 -0.36 7.66
C MET A 113 -1.39 -0.68 6.51
N TYR A 114 -1.81 -1.53 5.59
CA TYR A 114 -1.08 -1.86 4.38
C TYR A 114 -1.89 -1.41 3.18
N GLN A 115 -1.42 -0.39 2.47
CA GLN A 115 -1.99 -0.02 1.18
C GLN A 115 -1.43 -0.98 0.13
N LEU A 116 -2.28 -1.89 -0.35
CA LEU A 116 -1.84 -2.98 -1.21
C LEU A 116 -1.75 -2.55 -2.66
N VAL A 117 -2.83 -1.94 -3.16
CA VAL A 117 -2.93 -1.56 -4.57
C VAL A 117 -3.96 -0.46 -4.78
N GLN A 118 -3.82 0.24 -5.91
CA GLN A 118 -4.83 1.14 -6.45
C GLN A 118 -5.22 0.70 -7.87
N GLY A 119 -6.50 0.84 -8.19
CA GLY A 119 -7.02 0.73 -9.55
C GLY A 119 -7.61 2.06 -9.97
N ILE A 120 -7.29 2.54 -11.18
CA ILE A 120 -7.78 3.83 -11.66
C ILE A 120 -8.14 3.71 -13.14
N ASP A 121 -9.32 4.18 -13.49
CA ASP A 121 -9.71 4.44 -14.86
C ASP A 121 -9.15 5.79 -15.29
N GLN A 122 -8.01 5.74 -15.99
CA GLN A 122 -7.21 6.91 -16.33
C GLN A 122 -7.81 7.77 -17.43
N GLU A 123 -8.66 7.19 -18.27
CA GLU A 123 -9.31 7.88 -19.38
C GLU A 123 -10.40 8.83 -18.89
N ASN A 124 -10.96 8.55 -17.71
CA ASN A 124 -12.07 9.29 -17.12
C ASN A 124 -11.63 10.22 -15.96
N ILE A 125 -10.33 10.48 -15.80
CA ILE A 125 -9.82 11.46 -14.82
C ILE A 125 -9.93 12.87 -15.40
N ARG A 126 -10.55 13.79 -14.64
CA ARG A 126 -10.60 15.22 -14.97
C ARG A 126 -9.18 15.80 -14.97
N LYS A 127 -8.87 16.63 -15.97
CA LYS A 127 -7.54 17.26 -16.10
C LYS A 127 -7.09 17.97 -14.82
N GLY A 128 -5.81 17.84 -14.50
CA GLY A 128 -5.19 18.47 -13.33
C GLY A 128 -5.34 17.70 -12.02
N HIS A 129 -6.11 16.61 -11.98
CA HIS A 129 -6.27 15.79 -10.77
C HIS A 129 -5.13 14.78 -10.60
N ASN A 130 -4.65 14.66 -9.36
CA ASN A 130 -3.69 13.62 -8.97
C ASN A 130 -4.35 12.71 -7.92
N LEU A 131 -5.12 11.74 -8.40
CA LEU A 131 -5.91 10.86 -7.53
C LEU A 131 -5.07 9.89 -6.69
N TYR A 132 -3.83 9.57 -7.10
CA TYR A 132 -2.90 8.77 -6.28
C TYR A 132 -2.54 9.49 -4.98
N LEU A 133 -2.19 10.77 -5.07
CA LEU A 133 -1.85 11.61 -3.92
C LEU A 133 -3.06 11.80 -3.00
N VAL A 134 -4.23 12.06 -3.60
CA VAL A 134 -5.47 12.31 -2.85
C VAL A 134 -5.91 11.06 -2.10
N ASP A 135 -5.87 9.87 -2.73
CA ASP A 135 -6.14 8.58 -2.07
C ASP A 135 -5.22 8.36 -0.87
N THR A 136 -3.91 8.56 -1.05
CA THR A 136 -2.93 8.39 0.03
C THR A 136 -3.24 9.32 1.21
N TYR A 137 -3.54 10.60 0.96
CA TYR A 137 -3.89 11.53 2.04
C TYR A 137 -5.18 11.13 2.75
N HIS A 138 -6.23 10.72 2.02
CA HIS A 138 -7.47 10.25 2.65
C HIS A 138 -7.23 8.98 3.48
N LEU A 139 -6.36 8.07 3.04
CA LEU A 139 -5.95 6.92 3.83
C LEU A 139 -5.22 7.33 5.11
N TYR A 140 -4.38 8.37 5.08
CA TYR A 140 -3.73 8.89 6.29
C TYR A 140 -4.75 9.41 7.30
N LYS A 141 -5.73 10.21 6.83
CA LYS A 141 -6.81 10.73 7.67
C LYS A 141 -7.70 9.61 8.21
N PHE A 142 -8.00 8.61 7.40
CA PHE A 142 -8.77 7.44 7.83
C PHE A 142 -8.01 6.63 8.89
N ALA A 143 -6.71 6.40 8.70
CA ALA A 143 -5.85 5.72 9.64
C ALA A 143 -5.75 6.47 10.99
N GLU A 144 -5.57 7.79 10.96
CA GLU A 144 -5.58 8.64 12.16
C GLU A 144 -6.86 8.48 12.97
N ASN A 145 -8.02 8.50 12.31
CA ASN A 145 -9.32 8.33 12.97
C ASN A 145 -9.50 6.95 13.61
N LEU A 146 -8.78 5.92 13.13
CA LEU A 146 -8.76 4.58 13.69
C LEU A 146 -7.63 4.35 14.71
N GLY A 147 -6.82 5.37 15.00
CA GLY A 147 -5.66 5.24 15.88
C GLY A 147 -4.52 4.41 15.30
N ILE A 148 -4.52 4.17 13.99
CA ILE A 148 -3.44 3.49 13.26
C ILE A 148 -2.23 4.43 13.21
N ARG A 149 -1.05 3.88 13.52
CA ARG A 149 0.19 4.66 13.68
C ARG A 149 1.15 4.52 12.53
N GLU A 150 1.08 3.41 11.78
CA GLU A 150 1.97 3.16 10.66
C GLU A 150 1.19 2.71 9.43
N ILE A 151 1.58 3.25 8.27
CA ILE A 151 1.00 2.90 6.98
C ILE A 151 2.10 2.42 6.06
N ASN A 152 1.99 1.18 5.63
CA ASN A 152 2.88 0.58 4.65
C ASN A 152 2.36 0.87 3.24
N LEU A 153 3.11 1.69 2.49
CA LEU A 153 2.80 2.10 1.12
C LEU A 153 3.30 1.09 0.06
N GLY A 154 3.63 -0.14 0.47
CA GLY A 154 4.18 -1.17 -0.38
C GLY A 154 5.62 -0.91 -0.82
N ARG A 155 6.05 -1.63 -1.87
CA ARG A 155 7.45 -1.66 -2.38
C ARG A 155 7.66 -0.66 -3.52
N GLY A 156 8.92 -0.33 -3.83
CA GLY A 156 9.29 0.54 -4.97
C GLY A 156 8.88 2.01 -4.82
N GLY A 157 9.15 2.84 -5.84
CA GLY A 157 8.69 4.24 -5.90
C GLY A 157 9.18 5.13 -4.75
N GLN A 158 10.42 4.93 -4.29
CA GLN A 158 10.95 5.61 -3.11
C GLN A 158 10.88 7.14 -3.23
N HIS A 159 11.23 7.68 -4.40
CA HIS A 159 11.23 9.11 -4.64
C HIS A 159 9.81 9.71 -4.58
N GLU A 160 8.82 8.99 -5.11
CA GLU A 160 7.41 9.37 -5.07
C GLU A 160 6.86 9.29 -3.64
N LYS A 161 7.23 8.24 -2.90
CA LYS A 161 6.81 8.02 -1.50
C LYS A 161 7.38 9.07 -0.54
N LEU A 162 8.62 9.49 -0.76
CA LEU A 162 9.20 10.63 -0.01
C LEU A 162 8.36 11.90 -0.18
N LYS A 163 7.82 12.16 -1.37
CA LYS A 163 6.99 13.36 -1.66
C LYS A 163 5.62 13.36 -0.97
N ILE A 164 5.24 12.23 -0.35
CA ILE A 164 3.98 12.03 0.37
C ILE A 164 4.20 11.66 1.84
N GLY A 165 5.41 11.87 2.38
CA GLY A 165 5.70 11.70 3.81
C GLY A 165 6.12 10.30 4.23
N ALA A 166 6.55 9.44 3.30
CA ALA A 166 7.21 8.21 3.70
C ALA A 166 8.58 8.52 4.31
N ASN A 167 8.81 8.06 5.54
CA ASN A 167 10.02 8.33 6.31
C ASN A 167 10.79 7.05 6.73
N ARG A 168 10.26 5.87 6.41
CA ARG A 168 10.87 4.56 6.67
C ARG A 168 10.91 3.73 5.39
N PHE A 169 12.08 3.21 5.05
CA PHE A 169 12.31 2.36 3.89
C PHE A 169 13.03 1.08 4.31
N SER A 170 12.55 -0.07 3.86
CA SER A 170 13.15 -1.37 4.14
C SER A 170 13.66 -1.99 2.85
N LEU A 171 14.93 -2.41 2.84
CA LEU A 171 15.52 -3.13 1.72
C LEU A 171 14.98 -4.57 1.72
N LEU A 172 14.47 -5.02 0.57
CA LEU A 172 13.99 -6.39 0.40
C LEU A 172 14.95 -7.13 -0.52
N ASN A 173 15.74 -8.03 0.07
CA ASN A 173 16.60 -8.94 -0.67
C ASN A 173 15.96 -10.33 -0.62
N ASN A 174 15.76 -10.94 -1.78
CA ASN A 174 15.33 -12.34 -1.88
C ASN A 174 16.48 -13.11 -2.52
N TRP A 175 17.04 -14.07 -1.79
CA TRP A 175 18.09 -14.94 -2.27
C TRP A 175 17.48 -16.33 -2.46
N VAL A 176 17.69 -16.92 -3.63
CA VAL A 176 17.41 -18.34 -3.85
C VAL A 176 18.76 -19.04 -3.79
N ALA A 177 19.00 -19.78 -2.71
CA ALA A 177 20.18 -20.64 -2.62
C ALA A 177 20.01 -21.81 -3.60
N ASN A 178 21.12 -22.27 -4.17
CA ASN A 178 21.12 -23.54 -4.89
C ASN A 178 20.91 -24.67 -3.87
N VAL A 179 19.92 -25.54 -4.10
CA VAL A 179 19.54 -26.64 -3.18
C VAL A 179 20.68 -27.66 -2.94
N LYS A 180 21.83 -27.50 -3.62
CA LYS A 180 23.03 -28.34 -3.46
C LYS A 180 24.12 -27.74 -2.57
N LEU A 181 23.99 -26.49 -2.09
CA LEU A 181 24.99 -25.85 -1.24
C LEU A 181 24.51 -25.82 0.21
N ASP A 182 25.44 -26.01 1.16
CA ASP A 182 25.15 -25.85 2.58
C ASP A 182 24.77 -24.40 2.85
N ILE A 183 23.48 -24.18 3.08
CA ILE A 183 22.86 -22.87 3.31
C ILE A 183 23.57 -22.11 4.44
N ASN A 184 24.14 -22.81 5.42
CA ASN A 184 24.82 -22.15 6.54
C ASN A 184 26.15 -21.51 6.12
N GLU A 185 26.87 -22.12 5.19
CA GLU A 185 28.15 -21.60 4.69
C GLU A 185 27.92 -20.37 3.80
N GLU A 186 26.89 -20.41 2.96
CA GLU A 186 26.55 -19.30 2.05
C GLU A 186 25.96 -18.09 2.79
N VAL A 187 25.09 -18.31 3.78
CA VAL A 187 24.58 -17.24 4.66
C VAL A 187 25.73 -16.59 5.44
N SER A 188 26.67 -17.38 5.95
CA SER A 188 27.85 -16.85 6.64
C SER A 188 28.72 -16.00 5.70
N LEU A 189 28.91 -16.43 4.45
CA LEU A 189 29.66 -15.68 3.44
C LEU A 189 28.97 -14.36 3.04
N LEU A 190 27.63 -14.37 2.94
CA LEU A 190 26.84 -13.18 2.62
C LEU A 190 26.80 -12.16 3.74
N ILE A 191 26.67 -12.61 5.00
CA ILE A 191 26.78 -11.74 6.18
C ILE A 191 28.16 -11.08 6.16
N LYS A 192 29.22 -11.88 6.00
CA LYS A 192 30.60 -11.38 5.94
C LYS A 192 30.79 -10.32 4.84
N ARG A 193 30.38 -10.61 3.60
CA ARG A 193 30.48 -9.66 2.48
C ARG A 193 29.63 -8.40 2.67
N SER A 194 28.44 -8.54 3.24
CA SER A 194 27.57 -7.39 3.52
C SER A 194 28.18 -6.49 4.60
N MET A 195 28.77 -7.08 5.64
CA MET A 195 29.49 -6.35 6.69
C MET A 195 30.73 -5.64 6.14
N GLU A 196 31.50 -6.30 5.26
CA GLU A 196 32.65 -5.71 4.56
C GLU A 196 32.25 -4.51 3.69
N VAL A 197 31.20 -4.65 2.86
CA VAL A 197 30.71 -3.56 1.99
C VAL A 197 30.15 -2.39 2.80
N LEU A 198 29.55 -2.66 3.96
CA LEU A 198 28.98 -1.64 4.85
C LEU A 198 29.99 -1.06 5.85
N GLY A 199 31.25 -1.52 5.84
CA GLY A 199 32.28 -1.06 6.78
C GLY A 199 32.01 -1.42 8.25
N LEU A 200 31.19 -2.45 8.49
CA LEU A 200 30.82 -2.92 9.82
C LEU A 200 31.79 -4.02 10.27
N LYS A 201 32.41 -3.88 11.44
CA LYS A 201 33.25 -4.94 12.01
C LYS A 201 32.39 -6.11 12.50
N GLU A 202 32.84 -7.34 12.28
CA GLU A 202 32.22 -8.54 12.84
C GLU A 202 32.14 -8.41 14.37
N HIS A 203 30.93 -8.29 14.90
CA HIS A 203 30.66 -8.71 16.27
C HIS A 203 30.19 -10.16 16.19
N GLU A 204 30.98 -11.08 16.76
CA GLU A 204 30.65 -12.50 16.87
C GLU A 204 29.22 -12.66 17.40
N THR A 205 28.28 -12.91 16.50
CA THR A 205 26.91 -13.23 16.85
C THR A 205 26.82 -14.74 16.80
N THR A 206 26.95 -15.36 17.97
CA THR A 206 26.72 -16.80 18.14
C THR A 206 25.28 -17.10 17.71
N ILE A 207 25.11 -17.77 16.57
CA ILE A 207 23.79 -18.22 16.10
C ILE A 207 23.35 -19.38 17.01
N ILE A 208 22.52 -19.07 18.01
CA ILE A 208 21.81 -20.06 18.82
C ILE A 208 20.48 -20.32 18.12
N GLY A 209 20.36 -21.47 17.44
CA GLY A 209 19.07 -21.95 16.95
C GLY A 209 19.18 -22.94 15.79
N LYS A 210 19.29 -24.24 16.10
CA LYS A 210 19.06 -25.30 15.12
C LYS A 210 17.56 -25.32 14.77
N TYR A 211 17.21 -25.10 13.51
CA TYR A 211 15.89 -25.43 12.99
C TYR A 211 15.81 -26.95 12.73
N PRO A 212 14.85 -27.68 13.29
CA PRO A 212 14.55 -29.04 12.86
C PRO A 212 13.77 -28.98 11.54
N MET A 213 14.29 -29.66 10.51
CA MET A 213 13.55 -29.93 9.28
C MET A 213 12.64 -31.14 9.53
N GLY A 214 11.33 -30.92 9.43
CA GLY A 214 10.30 -31.95 9.35
C GLY A 214 9.57 -31.84 8.03
#